data_AF-A0A354I9Y4-F1
#
_entry.id   AF-A0A354I9Y4-F1
#
_cell.length_a   1.000
_cell.length_b   1.000
_cell.length_c   1.000
_cell.angle_alpha   90.00
_cell.angle_beta   90.00
_cell.angle_gamma   90.00
#
_symmetry.space_group_name_H-M   'P 1'
#
loop_
_entity.id
_entity.type
_entity.pdbx_description
1 polymer ?
#
loop_
_entity_poly.entity_id
_entity_poly.type
_entity_poly.pdbx_seq_one_letter_code
_entity_poly.pdbx_strand_id
1 'polypeptide(L)'
;MKAGWGNVVIDIQIDIEEAKAGRQAWLEIKYNHSFDSINDCLVILPSQDRSLNQAALEEIPDYLVRKYLGRAIIVSSDMLREDERWIAEKRKLIFVHLGEKQCNQLLKYYRLTQFTKNILVVSLEEPYGNGNIIRKEGITLEDYIRDAIFV
;
A
#
# COMPACT_ATOMS: atom_id res chain seq x y z
N MET A 1 4.13 -1.10 -41.75
CA MET A 1 3.97 -0.72 -40.32
C MET A 1 2.59 -1.14 -39.82
N LYS A 2 2.45 -2.35 -39.27
CA LYS A 2 1.22 -2.84 -38.61
C LYS A 2 1.49 -3.69 -37.35
N ALA A 3 2.75 -3.77 -36.88
CA ALA A 3 3.15 -4.69 -35.82
C ALA A 3 3.04 -4.14 -34.38
N GLY A 4 2.65 -2.87 -34.19
CA GLY A 4 2.64 -2.25 -32.85
C GLY A 4 1.34 -2.40 -32.05
N TRP A 5 0.20 -2.59 -32.71
CA TRP A 5 -1.11 -2.55 -32.04
C TRP A 5 -1.49 -3.86 -31.36
N GLY A 6 -1.01 -5.00 -31.86
CA GLY A 6 -1.30 -6.32 -31.28
C GLY A 6 -0.70 -6.48 -29.88
N ASN A 7 0.53 -6.00 -29.67
CA ASN A 7 1.20 -6.10 -28.37
C ASN A 7 0.53 -5.20 -27.33
N VAL A 8 0.16 -3.97 -27.71
CA VAL A 8 -0.53 -3.03 -26.80
C VAL A 8 -1.87 -3.58 -26.31
N VAL A 9 -2.65 -4.23 -27.16
CA VAL A 9 -3.95 -4.82 -26.76
C VAL A 9 -3.76 -5.99 -25.80
N ILE A 10 -2.72 -6.81 -26.00
CA ILE A 10 -2.38 -7.91 -25.10
C ILE A 10 -1.95 -7.37 -23.73
N ASP A 11 -1.11 -6.34 -23.69
CA ASP A 11 -0.63 -5.72 -22.45
C ASP A 11 -1.78 -5.12 -21.63
N ILE A 12 -2.71 -4.41 -22.30
CA ILE A 12 -3.92 -3.87 -21.65
C ILE A 12 -4.79 -4.99 -21.07
N GLN A 13 -4.95 -6.09 -21.82
CA GLN A 13 -5.77 -7.21 -21.37
C GLN A 13 -5.16 -7.86 -20.12
N ILE A 14 -3.82 -8.02 -20.09
CA ILE A 14 -3.10 -8.53 -18.92
C ILE A 14 -3.31 -7.61 -17.72
N ASP A 15 -3.16 -6.30 -17.90
CA ASP A 15 -3.36 -5.32 -16.83
C ASP A 15 -4.79 -5.37 -16.25
N ILE A 16 -5.80 -5.57 -17.11
CA ILE A 16 -7.19 -5.72 -16.68
C ILE A 16 -7.39 -6.99 -15.85
N GLU A 17 -6.85 -8.13 -16.28
CA GLU A 17 -6.96 -9.38 -15.52
C GLU A 17 -6.23 -9.31 -14.18
N GLU A 18 -5.07 -8.66 -14.13
CA GLU A 18 -4.35 -8.43 -12.89
C GLU A 18 -5.09 -7.46 -11.95
N ALA A 19 -5.74 -6.43 -12.48
CA ALA A 19 -6.59 -5.56 -11.67
C ALA A 19 -7.85 -6.29 -11.15
N LYS A 20 -8.42 -7.23 -11.93
CA LYS A 20 -9.50 -8.11 -11.43
C LYS A 20 -9.03 -8.98 -10.27
N ALA A 21 -7.83 -9.56 -10.37
CA ALA A 21 -7.22 -10.30 -9.27
C ALA A 21 -6.98 -9.39 -8.04
N GLY A 22 -6.54 -8.15 -8.26
CA GLY A 22 -6.40 -7.14 -7.20
C GLY A 22 -7.72 -6.80 -6.51
N ARG A 23 -8.81 -6.69 -7.28
CA ARG A 23 -10.17 -6.52 -6.74
C ARG A 23 -10.56 -7.69 -5.84
N GLN A 24 -10.25 -8.91 -6.26
CA GLN A 24 -10.55 -10.10 -5.46
C GLN A 24 -9.80 -10.09 -4.13
N ALA A 25 -8.49 -9.79 -4.15
CA ALA A 25 -7.68 -9.62 -2.94
C ALA A 25 -8.24 -8.52 -2.03
N TRP A 26 -8.68 -7.39 -2.60
CA TRP A 26 -9.33 -6.32 -1.82
C TRP A 26 -10.62 -6.79 -1.15
N LEU A 27 -11.49 -7.51 -1.87
CA LEU A 27 -12.73 -8.03 -1.30
C LEU A 27 -12.47 -9.02 -0.16
N GLU A 28 -11.46 -9.86 -0.29
CA GLU A 28 -11.04 -10.79 0.75
C GLU A 28 -10.54 -10.05 2.00
N ILE A 29 -9.68 -9.05 1.84
CA ILE A 29 -9.23 -8.20 2.95
C ILE A 29 -10.43 -7.55 3.63
N LYS A 30 -11.31 -6.93 2.83
CA LYS A 30 -12.48 -6.21 3.34
C LYS A 30 -13.39 -7.14 4.13
N TYR A 31 -13.64 -8.34 3.63
CA TYR A 31 -14.52 -9.31 4.28
C TYR A 31 -13.87 -9.91 5.54
N ASN A 32 -12.65 -10.45 5.42
CA ASN A 32 -11.96 -11.17 6.50
C ASN A 32 -11.63 -10.28 7.70
N HIS A 33 -11.46 -8.98 7.47
CA HIS A 33 -11.11 -8.02 8.53
C HIS A 33 -12.25 -7.04 8.84
N SER A 34 -13.43 -7.23 8.25
CA SER A 34 -14.60 -6.36 8.43
C SER A 34 -14.26 -4.88 8.20
N PHE A 35 -13.58 -4.57 7.10
CA PHE A 35 -13.07 -3.22 6.84
C PHE A 35 -14.22 -2.21 6.73
N ASP A 36 -14.15 -1.17 7.57
CA ASP A 36 -15.05 -0.03 7.61
C ASP A 36 -14.47 1.13 6.82
N SER A 37 -15.07 1.47 5.68
CA SER A 37 -14.62 2.57 4.83
C SER A 37 -14.67 3.96 5.46
N ILE A 38 -15.34 4.12 6.61
CA ILE A 38 -15.40 5.39 7.33
C ILE A 38 -14.23 5.49 8.30
N ASN A 39 -14.01 4.43 9.10
CA ASN A 39 -13.11 4.46 10.25
C ASN A 39 -11.76 3.77 10.00
N ASP A 40 -11.61 2.97 8.96
CA ASP A 40 -10.38 2.22 8.70
C ASP A 40 -9.52 2.88 7.63
N CYS A 41 -8.21 2.72 7.76
CA CYS A 41 -7.22 3.01 6.73
C CYS A 41 -6.67 1.72 6.14
N LEU A 42 -6.52 1.66 4.82
CA LEU A 42 -5.71 0.63 4.16
C LEU A 42 -4.31 1.18 3.91
N VAL A 43 -3.27 0.53 4.42
CA VAL A 43 -1.88 0.89 4.17
C VAL A 43 -1.23 -0.23 3.37
N ILE A 44 -0.64 0.11 2.23
CA ILE A 44 0.06 -0.86 1.37
C ILE A 44 1.56 -0.55 1.43
N LEU A 45 2.33 -1.53 1.86
CA LEU A 45 3.80 -1.53 1.93
C LEU A 45 4.33 -2.52 0.86
N PRO A 46 4.38 -2.11 -0.42
CA PRO A 46 4.78 -3.02 -1.50
C PRO A 46 6.29 -3.26 -1.58
N SER A 47 7.10 -2.40 -0.96
CA SER A 47 8.55 -2.52 -1.02
C SER A 47 9.05 -3.62 -0.09
N GLN A 48 10.13 -4.30 -0.50
CA GLN A 48 10.93 -5.18 0.36
C GLN A 48 11.94 -4.39 1.22
N ASP A 49 11.97 -3.06 1.11
CA ASP A 49 12.80 -2.21 1.95
C ASP A 49 12.23 -2.15 3.38
N ARG A 50 12.87 -2.92 4.26
CA ARG A 50 12.49 -3.02 5.66
C ARG A 50 12.63 -1.70 6.42
N SER A 51 13.65 -0.90 6.10
CA SER A 51 13.89 0.35 6.81
C SER A 51 12.76 1.34 6.52
N LEU A 52 12.35 1.42 5.25
CA LEU A 52 11.18 2.20 4.83
C LEU A 52 9.89 1.70 5.50
N ASN A 53 9.65 0.39 5.46
CA ASN A 53 8.43 -0.18 6.03
C ASN A 53 8.36 0.06 7.54
N GLN A 54 9.46 -0.13 8.27
CA GLN A 54 9.51 0.12 9.71
C GLN A 54 9.24 1.59 10.03
N ALA A 55 9.93 2.52 9.35
CA ALA A 55 9.73 3.95 9.57
C ALA A 55 8.27 4.37 9.28
N ALA A 56 7.63 3.77 8.27
CA ALA A 56 6.22 4.01 8.00
C ALA A 56 5.31 3.49 9.11
N LEU A 57 5.57 2.29 9.62
CA LEU A 57 4.82 1.70 10.73
C LEU A 57 4.89 2.53 12.01
N GLU A 58 6.01 3.21 12.24
CA GLU A 58 6.19 4.09 13.39
C GLU A 58 5.29 5.34 13.32
N GLU A 59 5.04 5.88 12.12
CA GLU A 59 4.28 7.12 11.89
C GLU A 59 2.75 6.91 11.69
N ILE A 60 2.31 5.70 11.33
CA ILE A 60 0.88 5.39 11.10
C ILE A 60 -0.03 5.70 12.30
N PRO A 61 0.32 5.42 13.57
CA PRO A 61 -0.56 5.73 14.71
C PRO A 61 -0.92 7.21 14.79
N ASP A 62 0.05 8.09 14.60
CA ASP A 62 -0.16 9.54 14.63
C ASP A 62 -1.03 9.99 13.45
N TYR A 63 -0.85 9.38 12.29
CA TYR A 63 -1.74 9.57 11.15
C TYR A 63 -3.20 9.19 11.45
N LEU A 64 -3.42 8.02 12.07
CA LEU A 64 -4.76 7.56 12.44
C LEU A 64 -5.44 8.55 13.39
N VAL A 65 -4.73 9.04 14.40
CA VAL A 65 -5.25 10.04 15.35
C VAL A 65 -5.68 11.31 14.62
N ARG A 66 -4.84 11.84 13.71
CA ARG A 66 -5.12 13.09 12.99
C ARG A 66 -6.27 13.00 12.01
N LYS A 67 -6.40 11.88 11.29
CA LYS A 67 -7.49 11.65 10.34
C LYS A 67 -8.75 11.11 11.04
N TYR A 68 -8.75 11.00 12.36
CA TYR A 68 -9.84 10.45 13.19
C TYR A 68 -10.24 9.03 12.77
N LEU A 69 -9.24 8.20 12.46
CA LEU A 69 -9.43 6.81 12.06
C LEU A 69 -9.21 5.86 13.24
N GLY A 70 -9.98 4.77 13.24
CA GLY A 70 -10.02 3.79 14.31
C GLY A 70 -8.87 2.78 14.27
N ARG A 71 -8.48 2.33 13.08
CA ARG A 71 -7.42 1.32 12.87
C ARG A 71 -6.85 1.37 11.46
N ALA A 72 -5.69 0.74 11.27
CA ALA A 72 -5.10 0.52 9.96
C ALA A 72 -5.04 -0.98 9.63
N ILE A 73 -5.35 -1.34 8.39
CA ILE A 73 -5.01 -2.63 7.81
C ILE A 73 -3.74 -2.46 7.00
N ILE A 74 -2.66 -3.10 7.42
CA ILE A 74 -1.36 -3.05 6.78
C ILE A 74 -1.21 -4.28 5.88
N VAL A 75 -1.11 -4.03 4.57
CA VAL A 75 -0.83 -5.05 3.56
C VAL A 75 0.66 -4.97 3.21
N SER A 76 1.38 -6.07 3.38
CA SER A 76 2.81 -6.15 3.06
C SER A 76 3.16 -7.48 2.42
N SER A 77 4.16 -7.43 1.53
CA SER A 77 4.80 -8.61 0.97
C SER A 77 5.95 -9.17 1.80
N ASP A 78 6.44 -8.42 2.79
CA ASP A 78 7.34 -8.96 3.81
C ASP A 78 6.50 -9.55 4.96
N MET A 79 6.96 -10.67 5.52
CA MET A 79 6.32 -11.23 6.71
C MET A 79 6.80 -10.45 7.93
N LEU A 80 5.86 -9.98 8.74
CA LEU A 80 6.20 -9.38 10.02
C LEU A 80 6.93 -10.36 10.93
N ARG A 81 7.93 -9.82 11.62
CA ARG A 81 8.60 -10.45 12.76
C ARG A 81 7.71 -10.38 14.01
N GLU A 82 8.01 -11.22 15.00
CA GLU A 82 7.20 -11.31 16.23
C GLU A 82 7.19 -10.01 17.05
N ASP A 83 8.30 -9.28 17.07
CA ASP A 83 8.44 -7.98 17.72
C ASP A 83 7.54 -6.92 17.08
N GLU A 84 7.43 -6.92 15.76
CA GLU A 84 6.53 -6.02 15.01
C GLU A 84 5.05 -6.35 15.26
N ARG A 85 4.71 -7.63 15.43
CA ARG A 85 3.33 -8.07 15.77
C ARG A 85 2.88 -7.54 17.13
N TRP A 86 3.75 -7.54 18.13
CA TRP A 86 3.40 -7.00 19.44
C TRP A 86 3.13 -5.49 19.40
N ILE A 87 3.91 -4.78 18.59
CA ILE A 87 3.71 -3.33 18.35
C ILE A 87 2.37 -3.11 17.63
N ALA A 88 2.02 -3.97 16.68
CA ALA A 88 0.78 -3.93 15.92
C ALA A 88 -0.47 -3.98 16.80
N GLU A 89 -0.52 -4.97 17.70
CA GLU A 89 -1.67 -5.23 18.57
C GLU A 89 -1.96 -4.05 19.49
N LYS A 90 -0.91 -3.40 20.01
CA LYS A 90 -1.06 -2.21 20.86
C LYS A 90 -1.48 -0.96 20.10
N ARG A 91 -1.21 -0.90 18.79
CA ARG A 91 -1.37 0.30 17.96
C ARG A 91 -2.57 0.24 17.00
N LYS A 92 -3.47 -0.73 17.19
CA LYS A 92 -4.64 -0.94 16.32
C LYS A 92 -4.25 -1.16 14.85
N LEU A 93 -3.16 -1.86 14.62
CA LEU A 93 -2.68 -2.22 13.29
C LEU A 93 -3.01 -3.70 13.04
N ILE A 94 -3.69 -3.99 11.93
CA ILE A 94 -4.02 -5.35 11.51
C ILE A 94 -3.14 -5.68 10.32
N PHE A 95 -2.30 -6.71 10.44
CA PHE A 95 -1.39 -7.09 9.38
C PHE A 95 -1.95 -8.19 8.50
N VAL A 96 -1.85 -7.97 7.20
CA VAL A 96 -2.22 -8.91 6.15
C VAL A 96 -1.00 -9.15 5.28
N HIS A 97 -0.54 -10.39 5.29
CA HIS A 97 0.50 -10.81 4.38
C HIS A 97 -0.12 -11.16 3.03
N LEU A 98 0.37 -10.52 1.97
CA LEU A 98 0.07 -10.86 0.58
C LEU A 98 1.39 -11.11 -0.14
N GLY A 99 1.45 -12.10 -1.03
CA GLY A 99 2.64 -12.25 -1.87
C GLY A 99 2.89 -11.01 -2.72
N GLU A 100 4.13 -10.75 -3.12
CA GLU A 100 4.52 -9.59 -3.95
C GLU A 100 3.60 -9.42 -5.18
N LYS A 101 3.30 -10.52 -5.87
CA LYS A 101 2.36 -10.52 -7.01
C LYS A 101 0.97 -10.01 -6.62
N GLN A 102 0.45 -10.41 -5.47
CA GLN A 102 -0.87 -9.99 -4.99
C GLN A 102 -0.87 -8.51 -4.56
N CYS A 103 0.20 -8.03 -3.92
CA CYS A 103 0.39 -6.60 -3.64
C CYS A 103 0.37 -5.78 -4.94
N ASN A 104 1.11 -6.23 -5.96
CA ASN A 104 1.14 -5.56 -7.27
C ASN A 104 -0.22 -5.56 -7.96
N GLN A 105 -0.95 -6.68 -7.91
CA GLN A 105 -2.32 -6.78 -8.43
C GLN A 105 -3.27 -5.82 -7.70
N LEU A 106 -3.21 -5.75 -6.37
CA LEU A 106 -4.00 -4.82 -5.56
C LEU A 106 -3.72 -3.36 -5.94
N LEU A 107 -2.46 -3.02 -6.15
CA LEU A 107 -2.05 -1.68 -6.58
C LEU A 107 -2.49 -1.36 -8.02
N LYS A 108 -2.45 -2.34 -8.95
CA LYS A 108 -3.04 -2.19 -10.30
C LYS A 108 -4.54 -1.91 -10.23
N TYR A 109 -5.26 -2.60 -9.35
CA TYR A 109 -6.67 -2.31 -9.10
C TYR A 109 -6.88 -0.89 -8.57
N TYR A 110 -6.08 -0.46 -7.60
CA TYR A 110 -6.13 0.90 -7.05
C TYR A 110 -5.93 1.98 -8.12
N ARG A 111 -5.02 1.76 -9.08
CA ARG A 111 -4.80 2.69 -10.20
C ARG A 111 -6.02 2.87 -11.10
N LEU A 112 -6.82 1.82 -11.26
CA LEU A 112 -8.03 1.87 -12.08
C LEU A 112 -9.23 2.42 -11.30
N THR A 113 -9.27 2.22 -9.99
CA THR A 113 -10.37 2.68 -9.15
C THR A 113 -9.93 2.93 -7.71
N GLN A 114 -10.21 4.14 -7.22
CA GLN A 114 -10.06 4.48 -5.82
C GLN A 114 -11.20 3.83 -5.01
N PHE A 115 -11.01 2.56 -4.65
CA PHE A 115 -12.03 1.73 -3.98
C PHE A 115 -12.21 2.02 -2.48
N THR A 116 -11.35 2.85 -1.89
CA THR A 116 -11.52 3.43 -0.55
C THR A 116 -10.89 4.82 -0.51
N LYS A 117 -11.48 5.72 0.28
CA LYS A 117 -10.97 7.09 0.47
C LYS A 117 -9.75 7.15 1.39
N ASN A 118 -9.63 6.17 2.30
CA ASN A 118 -8.56 6.10 3.30
C ASN A 118 -7.58 5.02 2.87
N ILE A 119 -6.73 5.33 1.90
CA ILE A 119 -5.67 4.45 1.44
C ILE A 119 -4.36 5.21 1.42
N LEU A 120 -3.31 4.55 1.90
CA LEU A 120 -1.95 5.02 1.93
C LEU A 120 -1.08 3.98 1.23
N VAL A 121 -0.25 4.42 0.28
CA VAL A 121 0.73 3.55 -0.37
C VAL A 121 2.12 4.09 -0.03
N VAL A 122 2.93 3.29 0.65
CA VAL A 122 4.29 3.68 1.04
C VAL A 122 5.27 2.93 0.15
N SER A 123 5.69 3.59 -0.93
CA SER A 123 6.68 3.06 -1.86
C SER A 123 7.69 4.14 -2.19
N LEU A 124 8.95 3.76 -2.44
CA LEU A 124 9.94 4.62 -3.10
C LEU A 124 10.06 4.34 -4.60
N GLU A 125 9.57 3.18 -5.02
CA GLU A 125 9.68 2.68 -6.37
C GLU A 125 8.48 3.10 -7.21
N GLU A 126 8.75 3.45 -8.47
CA GLU A 126 7.70 3.69 -9.46
C GLU A 126 6.80 2.46 -9.62
N PRO A 127 5.52 2.64 -9.93
CA PRO A 127 4.83 3.91 -10.22
C PRO A 127 4.26 4.60 -8.97
N TYR A 128 4.48 4.05 -7.78
CA TYR A 128 3.80 4.49 -6.54
C TYR A 128 4.68 5.35 -5.63
N GLY A 129 5.99 5.34 -5.86
CA GLY A 129 6.97 6.09 -5.11
C GLY A 129 7.68 7.12 -5.95
N ASN A 130 8.28 8.08 -5.26
CA ASN A 130 9.07 9.14 -5.87
C ASN A 130 10.47 9.17 -5.23
N GLY A 131 11.17 8.03 -5.27
CA GLY A 131 12.47 7.83 -4.61
C GLY A 131 13.58 8.81 -5.03
N ASN A 132 13.39 9.53 -6.14
CA ASN A 132 14.27 10.62 -6.56
C ASN A 132 14.21 11.85 -5.63
N ILE A 133 13.19 11.97 -4.76
CA ILE A 133 13.04 13.08 -3.80
C ILE A 133 14.00 12.95 -2.62
N ILE A 134 14.23 11.74 -2.11
CA ILE A 134 15.05 11.48 -0.90
C ILE A 134 16.53 11.88 -1.09
N ARG A 135 16.97 12.14 -2.33
CA ARG A 135 18.35 12.59 -2.64
C ARG A 135 18.47 14.05 -3.04
N LYS A 136 17.35 14.78 -3.14
CA LYS A 136 17.36 16.22 -3.41
C LYS A 136 17.20 16.97 -2.10
N GLU A 137 18.11 17.92 -1.86
CA GLU A 137 17.99 18.94 -0.81
C GLU A 137 18.01 18.47 0.66
N GLY A 138 18.45 17.24 0.95
CA GLY A 138 18.61 16.76 2.34
C GLY A 138 17.32 16.26 2.99
N ILE A 139 16.27 15.99 2.19
CA ILE A 139 15.02 15.36 2.63
C ILE A 139 15.33 13.96 3.14
N THR A 140 15.00 13.67 4.41
CA THR A 140 15.23 12.34 4.98
C THR A 140 14.11 11.37 4.60
N LEU A 141 14.33 10.07 4.87
CA LEU A 141 13.31 9.04 4.65
C LEU A 141 12.06 9.31 5.51
N GLU A 142 12.27 9.80 6.73
CA GLU A 142 11.22 10.21 7.66
C GLU A 142 10.41 11.38 7.09
N ASP A 143 11.07 12.39 6.51
CA ASP A 143 10.39 13.52 5.87
C ASP A 143 9.54 13.07 4.68
N TYR A 144 10.07 12.16 3.86
CA TYR A 144 9.31 11.57 2.75
C TYR A 144 8.07 10.80 3.23
N ILE A 145 8.23 9.98 4.27
CA ILE A 145 7.13 9.23 4.86
C ILE A 145 6.10 10.20 5.41
N ARG A 146 6.54 11.27 6.09
CA ARG A 146 5.62 12.31 6.54
C ARG A 146 4.90 12.94 5.36
N ASP A 147 5.56 13.38 4.31
CA ASP A 147 4.84 13.96 3.17
C ASP A 147 3.86 12.94 2.53
N ALA A 148 4.26 11.70 2.34
CA ALA A 148 3.39 10.65 1.78
C ALA A 148 2.17 10.34 2.68
N ILE A 149 2.36 10.41 3.99
CA ILE A 149 1.33 10.14 5.00
C ILE A 149 0.47 11.38 5.27
N PHE A 150 0.97 12.59 5.07
CA PHE A 150 0.33 13.81 5.57
C PHE A 150 -0.49 14.57 4.51
N VAL A 151 -0.54 14.07 3.26
CA VAL A 151 -1.46 14.55 2.21
C VAL A 151 -2.93 14.21 2.53
#